data_AF-A0A9X3C6H7-F1
#
_entry.id   AF-A0A9X3C6H7-F1
#
_cell.length_a   1.000
_cell.length_b   1.000
_cell.length_c   1.000
_cell.angle_alpha   90.00
_cell.angle_beta   90.00
_cell.angle_gamma   90.00
#
_symmetry.space_group_name_H-M   'P 1'
#
loop_
_entity.id
_entity.type
_entity.pdbx_description
1 polymer ?
#
loop_
_entity_poly.entity_id
_entity_poly.type
_entity_poly.pdbx_seq_one_letter_code
_entity_poly.pdbx_strand_id
1 'polypeptide(L)'
;MKPNWKIKPFEALSVHELYDTLKLRSEVFVVEQNCVYLDLDGKDKLALHLIGEYEGKIIAHARLFDAGISFDNASIGRVVVSSGYRDKKWGHDLMTEAIAGIKTHFGKTDITIGAQLYLKKFYESLGFVQTSEMYLEDDIPHIEMVRK
;
A
#
# COMPACT_ATOMS: atom_id res chain seq x y z
N MET A 1 21.20 3.26 -5.85
CA MET A 1 20.52 4.36 -5.15
C MET A 1 19.13 3.88 -4.74
N LYS A 2 18.59 4.36 -3.61
CA LYS A 2 17.27 3.97 -3.09
C LYS A 2 16.29 5.15 -3.18
N PRO A 3 14.97 4.91 -3.20
CA PRO A 3 13.98 5.97 -3.06
C PRO A 3 14.14 6.70 -1.73
N ASN A 4 13.81 7.99 -1.72
CA ASN A 4 13.63 8.78 -0.52
C ASN A 4 12.21 8.54 0.01
N TRP A 5 12.08 8.01 1.22
CA TRP A 5 10.80 7.65 1.82
C TRP A 5 10.28 8.76 2.73
N LYS A 6 8.99 9.08 2.59
CA LYS A 6 8.30 10.10 3.39
C LYS A 6 6.95 9.55 3.83
N ILE A 7 6.57 9.77 5.09
CA ILE A 7 5.22 9.49 5.60
C ILE A 7 4.54 10.82 5.93
N LYS A 8 3.35 11.03 5.39
CA LYS A 8 2.58 12.26 5.59
C LYS A 8 1.11 11.96 5.90
N PRO A 9 0.45 12.67 6.84
CA PRO A 9 -1.00 12.68 6.89
C PRO A 9 -1.58 13.36 5.65
N PHE A 10 -2.84 13.06 5.32
CA PHE A 10 -3.52 13.61 4.15
C PHE A 10 -3.39 15.14 4.03
N GLU A 11 -3.64 15.86 5.13
CA GLU A 11 -3.58 17.34 5.16
C GLU A 11 -2.17 17.92 4.96
N ALA A 12 -1.11 17.11 5.04
CA ALA A 12 0.26 17.53 4.80
C ALA A 12 0.75 17.20 3.37
N LEU A 13 -0.09 16.57 2.54
CA LEU A 13 0.19 16.38 1.13
C LEU A 13 0.06 17.72 0.40
N SER A 14 1.07 18.08 -0.38
CA SER A 14 0.89 19.11 -1.38
C SER A 14 -0.09 18.64 -2.45
N VAL A 15 -0.74 19.58 -3.15
CA VAL A 15 -1.62 19.26 -4.28
C VAL A 15 -0.91 18.45 -5.37
N HIS A 16 0.41 18.65 -5.54
CA HIS A 16 1.24 17.89 -6.47
C HIS A 16 1.46 16.45 -5.99
N GLU A 17 1.85 16.26 -4.73
CA GLU A 17 2.03 14.91 -4.17
C GLU A 17 0.73 14.11 -4.18
N LEU A 18 -0.40 14.76 -3.86
CA LEU A 18 -1.72 14.16 -3.96
C LEU A 18 -1.98 13.73 -5.41
N TYR A 19 -1.89 14.65 -6.37
CA TYR A 19 -2.17 14.35 -7.77
C TYR A 19 -1.28 13.22 -8.33
N ASP A 20 0.02 13.28 -8.08
CA ASP A 20 0.97 12.28 -8.58
C ASP A 20 0.75 10.90 -7.95
N THR A 21 0.38 10.86 -6.67
CA THR A 21 0.01 9.61 -5.97
C THR A 21 -1.26 9.00 -6.57
N LEU A 22 -2.29 9.81 -6.81
CA LEU A 22 -3.54 9.35 -7.41
C LEU A 22 -3.32 8.87 -8.84
N LYS A 23 -2.50 9.58 -9.62
CA LYS A 23 -2.11 9.17 -10.97
C LYS A 23 -1.41 7.82 -10.96
N LEU A 24 -0.41 7.64 -10.09
CA LEU A 24 0.32 6.37 -9.97
C LEU A 24 -0.61 5.19 -9.64
N ARG A 25 -1.53 5.39 -8.70
CA ARG A 25 -2.53 4.37 -8.33
C ARG A 25 -3.46 4.05 -9.50
N SER A 26 -3.96 5.07 -10.20
CA SER A 26 -4.84 4.86 -11.36
C SER A 26 -4.12 4.16 -12.51
N GLU A 27 -2.86 4.48 -12.78
CA GLU A 27 -2.06 3.81 -13.82
C GLU A 27 -1.95 2.31 -13.54
N VAL A 28 -1.77 1.91 -12.28
CA VAL A 28 -1.58 0.50 -11.92
C VAL A 28 -2.90 -0.22 -11.65
N PHE A 29 -3.69 0.24 -10.69
CA PHE A 29 -4.86 -0.50 -10.24
C PHE A 29 -6.05 -0.39 -11.19
N VAL A 30 -6.15 0.67 -11.99
CA VAL A 30 -7.28 0.86 -12.92
C VAL A 30 -6.87 0.52 -14.34
N VAL A 31 -5.85 1.19 -14.88
CA VAL A 31 -5.47 1.06 -16.29
C VAL A 31 -4.73 -0.25 -16.56
N GLU A 32 -3.64 -0.52 -15.84
CA GLU A 32 -2.82 -1.71 -16.07
C GLU A 32 -3.56 -3.00 -15.70
N GLN A 33 -4.25 -3.03 -14.56
CA GLN A 33 -5.05 -4.17 -14.15
C GLN A 33 -6.37 -4.30 -14.92
N ASN A 34 -6.70 -3.33 -15.79
CA ASN A 34 -7.96 -3.27 -16.53
C ASN A 34 -9.18 -3.50 -15.61
N CYS A 35 -9.16 -2.85 -14.45
CA CYS A 35 -10.14 -3.01 -13.39
C CYS A 35 -10.85 -1.68 -13.15
N VAL A 36 -12.13 -1.60 -13.53
CA VAL A 36 -12.93 -0.39 -13.36
C VAL A 36 -13.59 -0.41 -11.99
N TYR A 37 -12.94 0.22 -11.03
CA TYR A 37 -13.43 0.35 -9.65
C TYR A 37 -13.17 1.75 -9.09
N LEU A 38 -13.81 2.08 -7.97
CA LEU A 38 -13.63 3.37 -7.30
C LEU A 38 -12.37 3.33 -6.42
N ASP A 39 -11.21 3.66 -7.00
CA ASP A 39 -9.95 3.74 -6.24
C ASP A 39 -9.99 4.80 -5.13
N LEU A 40 -10.62 5.94 -5.42
CA LEU A 40 -10.84 7.07 -4.51
C LEU A 40 -11.99 6.78 -3.54
N ASP A 41 -11.79 5.77 -2.70
CA ASP A 41 -12.76 5.21 -1.75
C ASP A 41 -13.11 6.11 -0.55
N GLY A 42 -12.61 7.35 -0.52
CA GLY A 42 -12.80 8.31 0.57
C GLY A 42 -11.92 8.08 1.80
N LYS A 43 -11.21 6.93 1.90
CA LYS A 43 -10.34 6.61 3.04
C LYS A 43 -8.99 7.32 2.99
N ASP A 44 -8.62 7.92 1.86
CA ASP A 44 -7.38 8.71 1.75
C ASP A 44 -7.28 9.77 2.85
N LYS A 45 -8.40 10.41 3.22
CA LYS A 45 -8.45 11.43 4.28
C LYS A 45 -8.12 10.90 5.68
N LEU A 46 -8.21 9.59 5.88
CA LEU A 46 -7.96 8.92 7.15
C LEU A 46 -6.59 8.23 7.19
N ALA A 47 -5.87 8.19 6.07
CA ALA A 47 -4.62 7.48 5.94
C ALA A 47 -3.41 8.35 6.29
N LEU A 48 -2.35 7.69 6.76
CA LEU A 48 -1.00 8.17 6.48
C LEU A 48 -0.57 7.65 5.10
N HIS A 49 0.11 8.50 4.34
CA HIS A 49 0.60 8.22 3.00
C HIS A 49 2.11 8.04 3.04
N LEU A 50 2.57 6.82 2.78
CA LEU A 50 3.97 6.53 2.54
C LEU A 50 4.27 6.75 1.06
N ILE A 51 5.20 7.64 0.77
CA ILE A 51 5.63 8.05 -0.57
C ILE A 51 7.10 7.70 -0.74
N GLY A 52 7.41 6.96 -1.81
CA GLY A 52 8.78 6.71 -2.27
C GLY A 52 9.10 7.58 -3.47
N GLU A 53 10.02 8.52 -3.29
CA GLU A 53 10.44 9.45 -4.34
C GLU A 53 11.82 9.06 -4.90
N TYR A 54 11.96 9.01 -6.22
CA TYR A 54 13.23 8.74 -6.88
C TYR A 54 13.38 9.67 -8.09
N GLU A 55 14.51 10.36 -8.18
CA GLU A 55 14.80 11.32 -9.26
C GLU A 55 13.67 12.37 -9.45
N GLY A 56 13.11 12.86 -8.33
CA GLY A 56 12.05 13.87 -8.31
C GLY A 56 10.66 13.34 -8.69
N LYS A 57 10.46 12.02 -8.79
CA LYS A 57 9.18 11.39 -9.14
C LYS A 57 8.69 10.50 -8.00
N ILE A 58 7.38 10.51 -7.75
CA ILE A 58 6.74 9.50 -6.89
C ILE A 58 6.69 8.19 -7.66
N ILE A 59 7.46 7.19 -7.20
CA ILE A 59 7.57 5.88 -7.86
C ILE A 59 6.97 4.76 -7.02
N ALA A 60 6.63 5.02 -5.76
CA ALA A 60 6.02 4.05 -4.86
C ALA A 60 5.08 4.74 -3.88
N HIS A 61 4.00 4.04 -3.53
CA HIS A 61 3.02 4.54 -2.57
C HIS A 61 2.40 3.38 -1.77
N ALA A 62 2.04 3.68 -0.52
CA ALA A 62 1.13 2.86 0.28
C ALA A 62 0.31 3.77 1.22
N ARG A 63 -0.89 3.29 1.57
CA ARG A 63 -1.70 3.85 2.66
C ARG A 63 -1.50 3.03 3.92
N LEU A 64 -1.43 3.73 5.03
CA LEU A 64 -1.27 3.17 6.36
C LEU A 64 -2.46 3.63 7.20
N PHE A 65 -3.13 2.69 7.85
CA PHE A 65 -4.30 2.94 8.67
C PHE A 65 -4.09 2.40 10.09
N ASP A 66 -4.62 3.12 11.07
CA ASP A 66 -4.75 2.60 12.43
C ASP A 66 -5.84 1.51 12.48
N ALA A 67 -5.85 0.77 13.58
CA ALA A 67 -6.83 -0.23 13.93
C ALA A 67 -8.27 0.33 13.92
N GLY A 68 -9.21 -0.46 13.42
CA GLY A 68 -10.63 -0.14 13.38
C GLY A 68 -11.08 0.72 12.18
N ILE A 69 -10.17 1.12 11.28
CA ILE A 69 -10.54 1.90 10.09
C ILE A 69 -10.91 1.00 8.91
N SER A 70 -10.01 0.10 8.53
CA SER A 70 -10.24 -0.87 7.44
C SER A 70 -10.35 -2.30 7.94
N PHE A 71 -9.67 -2.62 9.05
CA PHE A 71 -9.67 -3.92 9.71
C PHE A 71 -9.57 -3.70 11.22
N ASP A 72 -9.80 -4.74 12.03
CA ASP A 72 -9.62 -4.67 13.49
C ASP A 72 -8.18 -4.35 13.90
N ASN A 73 -7.20 -4.85 13.15
CA ASN A 73 -5.79 -4.49 13.29
C ASN A 73 -5.44 -3.25 12.43
N ALA A 74 -4.26 -2.68 12.66
CA ALA A 74 -3.69 -1.72 11.73
C ALA A 74 -3.56 -2.35 10.33
N SER A 75 -3.56 -1.53 9.28
CA SER A 75 -3.53 -2.08 7.92
C SER A 75 -2.73 -1.26 6.94
N ILE A 76 -2.24 -1.96 5.92
CA ILE A 76 -1.49 -1.39 4.81
C ILE A 76 -2.28 -1.71 3.53
N GLY A 77 -2.53 -0.70 2.70
CA GLY A 77 -3.30 -0.85 1.48
C GLY A 77 -2.77 0.02 0.34
N ARG A 78 -3.30 -0.19 -0.87
CA ARG A 78 -2.86 0.50 -2.10
C ARG A 78 -1.34 0.47 -2.28
N VAL A 79 -0.74 -0.68 -2.00
CA VAL A 79 0.71 -0.91 -2.14
C VAL A 79 1.06 -0.92 -3.63
N VAL A 80 1.78 0.08 -4.10
CA VAL A 80 2.10 0.24 -5.51
C VAL A 80 3.55 0.66 -5.72
N VAL A 81 4.18 0.08 -6.74
CA VAL A 81 5.45 0.54 -7.32
C VAL A 81 5.23 0.71 -8.82
N SER A 82 5.66 1.85 -9.34
CA SER A 82 5.61 2.19 -10.77
C SER A 82 6.26 1.08 -11.60
N SER A 83 5.62 0.72 -12.71
CA SER A 83 5.99 -0.43 -13.56
C SER A 83 7.46 -0.38 -14.01
N GLY A 84 7.99 0.80 -14.34
CA GLY A 84 9.38 0.99 -14.74
C GLY A 84 10.45 0.69 -13.67
N TYR A 85 10.04 0.44 -12.43
CA TYR A 85 10.95 0.25 -11.29
C TYR A 85 10.75 -1.07 -10.53
N ARG A 86 9.87 -1.97 -11.00
CA ARG A 86 9.52 -3.20 -10.27
C ARG A 86 10.70 -4.17 -10.12
N ASP A 87 11.64 -4.20 -11.07
CA ASP A 87 12.83 -5.06 -11.02
C ASP A 87 13.86 -4.62 -9.95
N LYS A 88 13.67 -3.46 -9.32
CA LYS A 88 14.60 -2.89 -8.33
C LYS A 88 14.40 -3.42 -6.91
N LYS A 89 13.45 -4.36 -6.71
CA LYS A 89 13.04 -4.90 -5.39
C LYS A 89 12.48 -3.86 -4.42
N TRP A 90 12.12 -2.67 -4.89
CA TRP A 90 11.60 -1.59 -4.05
C TRP A 90 10.21 -1.87 -3.45
N GLY A 91 9.51 -2.91 -3.92
CA GLY A 91 8.32 -3.41 -3.23
C GLY A 91 8.63 -3.91 -1.80
N HIS A 92 9.78 -4.57 -1.60
CA HIS A 92 10.22 -4.99 -0.26
C HIS A 92 10.60 -3.79 0.62
N ASP A 93 11.34 -2.82 0.05
CA ASP A 93 11.67 -1.58 0.77
C ASP A 93 10.38 -0.85 1.18
N LEU A 94 9.42 -0.67 0.26
CA LEU A 94 8.11 -0.05 0.53
C LEU A 94 7.38 -0.72 1.69
N MET A 95 7.28 -2.06 1.68
CA MET A 95 6.60 -2.77 2.77
C MET A 95 7.37 -2.69 4.09
N THR A 96 8.70 -2.70 4.05
CA THR A 96 9.53 -2.55 5.26
C THR A 96 9.30 -1.19 5.91
N GLU A 97 9.31 -0.13 5.11
CA GLU A 97 9.00 1.24 5.56
C GLU A 97 7.56 1.36 6.04
N ALA A 98 6.60 0.71 5.38
CA ALA A 98 5.20 0.72 5.80
C ALA A 98 5.00 0.04 7.16
N ILE A 99 5.60 -1.13 7.39
CA ILE A 99 5.53 -1.85 8.67
C ILE A 99 6.18 -1.00 9.78
N ALA A 100 7.34 -0.39 9.51
CA ALA A 100 7.99 0.51 10.46
C ALA A 100 7.14 1.76 10.75
N GLY A 101 6.46 2.29 9.72
CA GLY A 101 5.53 3.40 9.81
C GLY A 101 4.33 3.10 10.72
N ILE A 102 3.69 1.92 10.56
CA ILE A 102 2.60 1.48 11.43
C ILE A 102 3.04 1.47 12.89
N LYS A 103 4.20 0.87 13.18
CA LYS A 103 4.74 0.82 14.54
C LYS A 103 5.03 2.21 15.10
N THR A 104 5.64 3.08 14.30
CA THR A 104 6.08 4.41 14.73
C THR A 104 4.91 5.36 14.97
N HIS A 105 3.91 5.34 14.09
CA HIS A 105 2.81 6.32 14.12
C HIS A 105 1.58 5.84 14.89
N PHE A 106 1.35 4.53 14.96
CA PHE A 106 0.15 3.97 15.63
C PHE A 106 0.50 3.08 16.83
N GLY A 107 1.77 2.77 17.07
CA GLY A 107 2.19 1.89 18.17
C GLY A 107 1.71 0.45 18.02
N LYS A 108 1.34 0.02 16.80
CA LYS A 108 0.81 -1.33 16.51
C LYS A 108 1.88 -2.22 15.89
N THR A 109 1.77 -3.52 16.14
CA THR A 109 2.64 -4.56 15.56
C THR A 109 1.86 -5.52 14.67
N ASP A 110 0.61 -5.78 15.06
CA ASP A 110 -0.32 -6.62 14.32
C ASP A 110 -0.87 -5.83 13.13
N ILE A 111 -0.69 -6.37 11.92
CA ILE A 111 -1.04 -5.72 10.66
C ILE A 111 -1.85 -6.70 9.82
N THR A 112 -3.04 -6.27 9.38
CA THR A 112 -3.86 -6.98 8.40
C THR A 112 -3.74 -6.32 7.03
N ILE A 113 -3.65 -7.14 5.98
CA ILE A 113 -3.69 -6.70 4.58
C ILE A 113 -4.70 -7.55 3.80
N GLY A 114 -5.40 -6.91 2.86
CA GLY A 114 -6.03 -7.59 1.72
C GLY A 114 -5.00 -7.68 0.59
N ALA A 115 -4.52 -8.89 0.29
CA ALA A 115 -3.49 -9.14 -0.71
C ALA A 115 -4.07 -9.84 -1.93
N GLN A 116 -3.68 -9.41 -3.13
CA GLN A 116 -3.96 -10.17 -4.34
C GLN A 116 -3.29 -11.54 -4.23
N LEU A 117 -4.01 -12.62 -4.55
CA LEU A 117 -3.60 -14.00 -4.30
C LEU A 117 -2.22 -14.33 -4.91
N TYR A 118 -1.92 -13.80 -6.10
CA TYR A 118 -0.64 -14.05 -6.76
C TYR A 118 0.57 -13.46 -6.01
N LEU A 119 0.35 -12.47 -5.13
CA LEU A 119 1.37 -11.84 -4.28
C LEU A 119 1.55 -12.56 -2.93
N LYS A 120 0.86 -13.68 -2.68
CA LYS A 120 0.94 -14.43 -1.42
C LYS A 120 2.39 -14.68 -0.98
N LYS A 121 3.22 -15.25 -1.85
CA LYS A 121 4.64 -15.55 -1.53
C LYS A 121 5.46 -14.31 -1.21
N PHE A 122 5.15 -13.19 -1.86
CA PHE A 122 5.82 -11.92 -1.58
C PHE A 122 5.52 -11.46 -0.15
N TYR A 123 4.25 -11.48 0.26
CA TYR A 123 3.88 -11.09 1.63
C TYR A 123 4.32 -12.13 2.69
N GLU A 124 4.32 -13.42 2.38
CA GLU A 124 4.87 -14.46 3.26
C GLU A 124 6.35 -14.21 3.57
N SER A 125 7.14 -13.76 2.59
CA SER A 125 8.54 -13.42 2.82
C SER A 125 8.75 -12.23 3.79
N LEU A 126 7.70 -11.45 4.04
CA LEU A 126 7.68 -10.31 4.97
C LEU A 126 7.04 -10.66 6.32
N GLY A 127 6.71 -11.93 6.54
CA GLY A 127 6.16 -12.45 7.79
C GLY A 127 4.63 -12.39 7.88
N PHE A 128 3.92 -12.10 6.77
CA PHE A 128 2.47 -12.22 6.73
C PHE A 128 2.05 -13.68 6.56
N VAL A 129 0.95 -14.07 7.18
CA VAL A 129 0.35 -15.40 7.07
C VAL A 129 -1.10 -15.25 6.63
N GLN A 130 -1.52 -16.04 5.64
CA GLN A 130 -2.91 -16.04 5.17
C GLN A 130 -3.87 -16.46 6.29
N THR A 131 -4.97 -15.72 6.45
CA THR A 131 -5.99 -15.95 7.49
C THR A 131 -7.40 -16.15 6.95
N SER A 132 -7.64 -15.91 5.66
CA SER A 132 -8.93 -16.16 5.02
C SER A 132 -8.82 -17.21 3.91
N GLU A 133 -9.96 -17.75 3.48
CA GLU A 133 -10.08 -18.36 2.15
C GLU A 133 -9.94 -17.29 1.05
N MET A 134 -9.77 -17.72 -0.19
CA MET A 134 -9.77 -16.81 -1.34
C MET A 134 -11.16 -16.23 -1.57
N TYR A 135 -11.22 -14.92 -1.83
CA TYR A 135 -12.44 -14.21 -2.25
C TYR A 135 -12.14 -13.31 -3.45
N LEU A 136 -13.19 -12.85 -4.14
CA LEU A 136 -13.07 -11.88 -5.23
C LEU A 136 -13.32 -10.48 -4.69
N GLU A 137 -12.41 -9.55 -5.02
CA GLU A 137 -12.59 -8.12 -4.86
C GLU A 137 -12.37 -7.51 -6.26
N ASP A 138 -13.41 -6.88 -6.81
CA ASP A 138 -13.43 -6.34 -8.19
C ASP A 138 -12.96 -7.36 -9.26
N ASP A 139 -13.48 -8.60 -9.18
CA ASP A 139 -13.12 -9.75 -10.03
C ASP A 139 -11.65 -10.22 -9.94
N ILE A 140 -10.89 -9.68 -8.99
CA ILE A 140 -9.50 -10.05 -8.73
C ILE A 140 -9.45 -10.99 -7.51
N PRO A 141 -8.79 -12.16 -7.61
CA PRO A 141 -8.59 -13.06 -6.48
C PRO A 141 -7.76 -12.41 -5.37
N HIS A 142 -8.33 -12.35 -4.16
CA HIS A 142 -7.73 -11.80 -2.96
C HIS A 142 -7.75 -12.79 -1.80
N ILE A 143 -6.86 -12.55 -0.84
CA ILE A 143 -6.77 -13.23 0.45
C ILE A 143 -6.46 -12.20 1.53
N GLU A 144 -6.99 -12.39 2.73
CA GLU A 144 -6.53 -11.66 3.90
C GLU A 144 -5.27 -12.33 4.47
N MET A 145 -4.32 -11.50 4.88
CA MET A 145 -3.11 -11.95 5.55
C MET A 145 -2.81 -11.08 6.77
N VAL A 146 -2.28 -11.70 7.82
CA VAL A 146 -1.90 -11.05 9.08
C VAL A 146 -0.43 -11.23 9.36
N ARG A 147 0.23 -10.16 9.76
CA ARG A 147 1.58 -10.17 10.36
C ARG A 147 1.44 -9.81 11.84
N LYS A 148 2.06 -10.60 12.72
CA LYS A 148 2.13 -10.34 14.17
C LYS A 148 3.44 -9.65 14.56
#